data_AF-A0AAD4URB5-F1
#
_entry.id   AF-A0AAD4URB5-F1
#
_cell.length_a   1.000
_cell.length_b   1.000
_cell.length_c   1.000
_cell.angle_alpha   90.00
_cell.angle_beta   90.00
_cell.angle_gamma   90.00
#
_symmetry.space_group_name_H-M   'P 1'
#
loop_
_entity.id
_entity.type
_entity.pdbx_description
1 polymer ?
#
loop_
_entity_poly.entity_id
_entity_poly.type
_entity_poly.pdbx_seq_one_letter_code
_entity_poly.pdbx_strand_id
1 'polypeptide(L)'
;MRRALLGEIEGTCITRAGELEFEEGTIGIALNLESNNVGVVLMGDDLMIQEGSSVKATGRIAQIPVSEAFLGRVINALAKPIDGRGEISSSESRLIESPTPGIIH
;
A
#
# COMPACT_ATOMS: atom_id res chain seq x y z
N MET A 1 6.54 7.59 -9.46
CA MET A 1 5.66 6.41 -9.64
C MET A 1 6.15 5.63 -10.85
N ARG A 2 6.77 4.48 -10.64
CA ARG A 2 7.19 3.58 -11.73
C ARG A 2 6.38 2.29 -11.64
N ARG A 3 6.03 1.72 -12.79
CA ARG A 3 5.35 0.43 -12.90
C ARG A 3 6.40 -0.66 -12.79
N ALA A 4 6.26 -1.55 -11.81
CA ALA A 4 7.02 -2.79 -11.77
C ALA A 4 6.11 -3.92 -12.28
N LEU A 5 6.61 -4.69 -13.26
CA LEU A 5 6.02 -5.96 -13.66
C LEU A 5 6.67 -7.02 -12.79
N LEU A 6 5.90 -7.65 -11.91
CA LEU A 6 6.41 -8.66 -10.99
C LEU A 6 5.90 -10.03 -11.40
N GLY A 7 6.83 -10.98 -11.49
CA GLY A 7 6.56 -12.39 -11.71
C GLY A 7 6.01 -13.07 -10.45
N GLU A 8 5.33 -14.20 -10.68
CA GLU A 8 4.69 -15.15 -9.75
C GLU A 8 4.54 -14.72 -8.27
N ILE A 9 3.31 -14.35 -7.92
CA ILE A 9 2.87 -14.05 -6.55
C ILE A 9 2.45 -15.36 -5.87
N GLU A 10 3.25 -15.87 -4.93
CA GLU A 10 2.88 -17.01 -4.10
C GLU A 10 2.05 -16.54 -2.89
N GLY A 11 0.72 -16.51 -3.04
CA GLY A 11 -0.16 -16.15 -1.93
C GLY A 11 -1.66 -16.14 -2.29
N THR A 12 -2.48 -16.65 -1.37
CA THR A 12 -3.92 -16.87 -1.51
C THR A 12 -4.68 -15.64 -2.05
N CYS A 13 -5.43 -15.87 -3.13
CA CYS A 13 -6.46 -15.02 -3.72
C CYS A 13 -6.17 -13.50 -3.75
N ILE A 14 -5.38 -13.09 -4.74
CA ILE A 14 -5.28 -11.70 -5.24
C ILE A 14 -6.61 -11.11 -5.78
N THR A 15 -7.79 -11.62 -5.41
CA THR A 15 -9.10 -11.25 -5.96
C THR A 15 -9.55 -9.82 -5.58
N ARG A 16 -8.76 -9.09 -4.78
CA ARG A 16 -8.99 -7.69 -4.43
C ARG A 16 -7.69 -6.89 -4.52
N ALA A 17 -7.77 -5.65 -5.00
CA ALA A 17 -6.70 -4.66 -4.91
C ALA A 17 -6.26 -4.54 -3.45
N GLY A 18 -5.12 -5.13 -3.13
CA GLY A 18 -4.66 -5.38 -1.77
C GLY A 18 -3.20 -4.95 -1.58
N GLU A 19 -2.83 -4.82 -0.32
CA GLU A 19 -1.48 -4.49 0.10
C GLU A 19 -0.58 -5.74 0.01
N LEU A 20 0.54 -5.57 -0.67
CA LEU A 20 1.58 -6.57 -0.88
C LEU A 20 2.83 -6.13 -0.13
N GLU A 21 3.47 -7.05 0.55
CA GLU A 21 4.75 -6.84 1.22
C GLU A 21 5.84 -7.66 0.52
N PHE A 22 6.93 -6.98 0.17
CA PHE A 22 8.10 -7.59 -0.46
C PHE A 22 9.05 -8.14 0.61
N GLU A 23 9.94 -9.07 0.25
CA GLU A 23 10.91 -9.64 1.21
C GLU A 23 11.79 -8.58 1.89
N GLU A 24 12.07 -7.48 1.21
CA GLU A 24 12.85 -6.34 1.71
C GLU A 24 12.04 -5.41 2.63
N GLY A 25 10.74 -5.64 2.83
CA GLY A 25 9.85 -4.78 3.61
C GLY A 25 9.30 -3.57 2.84
N THR A 26 9.58 -3.47 1.53
CA THR A 26 8.88 -2.52 0.65
C THR A 26 7.41 -2.88 0.60
N ILE A 27 6.55 -1.86 0.63
CA ILE A 27 5.10 -2.03 0.52
C ILE A 27 4.71 -1.74 -0.94
N GLY A 28 3.84 -2.56 -1.51
CA GLY A 28 3.24 -2.32 -2.82
C GLY A 28 1.73 -2.47 -2.78
N ILE A 29 1.04 -1.82 -3.72
CA ILE A 29 -0.40 -1.95 -3.89
C ILE A 29 -0.68 -2.59 -5.25
N ALA A 30 -1.43 -3.69 -5.24
CA ALA A 30 -1.94 -4.31 -6.46
C ALA A 30 -3.05 -3.44 -7.07
N LEU A 31 -2.87 -2.97 -8.30
CA LEU A 31 -3.85 -2.15 -9.02
C LEU A 31 -4.50 -2.88 -10.19
N ASN A 32 -3.73 -3.67 -10.94
CA ASN A 32 -4.22 -4.40 -12.11
C ASN A 32 -4.07 -5.89 -11.88
N LEU A 33 -5.12 -6.65 -12.11
CA LEU A 33 -5.15 -8.10 -11.93
C LEU A 33 -5.47 -8.72 -13.29
N GLU A 34 -4.45 -9.16 -14.01
CA GLU A 34 -4.62 -9.95 -15.23
C GLU A 34 -4.45 -11.43 -14.91
N SER A 35 -4.91 -12.31 -15.81
CA SER A 35 -4.87 -13.77 -15.60
C SER A 35 -3.45 -14.31 -15.35
N ASN A 36 -2.44 -13.63 -15.88
CA ASN A 36 -1.04 -14.08 -15.86
C ASN A 36 -0.09 -13.09 -15.19
N ASN A 37 -0.54 -11.88 -14.85
CA ASN A 37 0.31 -10.85 -14.27
C ASN A 37 -0.50 -9.96 -13.32
N VAL A 38 0.20 -9.33 -12.38
CA VAL A 38 -0.40 -8.33 -11.50
C VAL A 38 0.42 -7.05 -11.60
N GLY A 39 -0.25 -5.96 -11.96
CA GLY A 39 0.34 -4.64 -11.94
C GLY A 39 0.37 -4.11 -10.52
N VAL A 40 1.57 -3.94 -9.96
CA VAL A 40 1.80 -3.43 -8.61
C VAL A 40 2.43 -2.05 -8.69
N VAL A 41 1.96 -1.13 -7.85
CA VAL A 41 2.61 0.15 -7.60
C VAL A 41 3.40 0.05 -6.31
N LEU A 42 4.70 0.28 -6.43
CA LEU A 42 5.64 0.26 -5.30
C LEU A 42 5.57 1.58 -4.52
N MET A 43 5.48 1.47 -3.21
CA MET A 43 5.50 2.57 -2.25
C MET A 43 6.83 2.56 -1.48
N GLY A 44 7.91 2.85 -2.19
CA GLY A 44 9.27 2.82 -1.68
C GLY A 44 10.28 2.89 -2.81
N ASP A 45 11.56 2.69 -2.49
CA ASP A 45 12.61 2.59 -3.49
C ASP A 45 12.45 1.31 -4.32
N ASP A 46 12.56 1.44 -5.65
CA ASP A 46 12.44 0.36 -6.64
C ASP A 46 13.77 -0.36 -6.89
N LEU A 47 14.88 0.19 -6.36
CA LEU A 47 16.25 -0.25 -6.70
C LEU A 47 16.57 -1.68 -6.28
N MET A 48 15.90 -2.21 -5.26
CA MET A 48 16.13 -3.56 -4.75
C MET A 48 15.18 -4.61 -5.35
N ILE A 49 14.15 -4.19 -6.07
CA ILE A 49 13.11 -5.09 -6.55
C ILE A 49 13.50 -5.61 -7.93
N GLN A 50 13.71 -6.92 -8.01
CA GLN A 50 14.07 -7.61 -9.25
C GLN A 50 12.88 -8.39 -9.79
N GLU A 51 12.89 -8.60 -11.11
CA GLU A 51 11.91 -9.46 -11.75
C GLU A 51 12.07 -10.89 -11.22
N GLY A 52 10.97 -11.47 -10.69
CA GLY A 52 10.97 -12.79 -10.05
C GLY A 52 11.18 -12.78 -8.53
N SER A 53 11.28 -11.61 -7.90
CA SER A 53 11.26 -11.50 -6.43
C SER A 53 9.92 -11.99 -5.86
N SER A 54 9.97 -12.80 -4.79
CA SER A 54 8.77 -13.26 -4.10
C SER A 54 8.08 -12.11 -3.37
N VAL A 55 6.75 -12.11 -3.40
CA VAL A 55 5.91 -11.14 -2.73
C VAL A 55 4.84 -11.84 -1.91
N LYS A 56 4.57 -11.30 -0.72
CA LYS A 56 3.53 -11.83 0.16
C LYS A 56 2.33 -10.90 0.16
N ALA A 57 1.16 -11.47 -0.11
CA ALA A 57 -0.08 -10.76 0.09
C ALA A 57 -0.38 -10.68 1.60
N THR A 58 -0.49 -9.47 2.13
CA THR A 58 -0.82 -9.24 3.55
C THR A 58 -2.30 -9.52 3.85
N GLY A 59 -3.13 -9.63 2.79
CA GLY A 59 -4.58 -9.80 2.89
C GLY A 59 -5.32 -8.53 3.36
N ARG A 60 -4.60 -7.45 3.64
CA ARG A 60 -5.17 -6.15 3.98
C ARG A 60 -5.44 -5.38 2.69
N ILE A 61 -6.59 -4.72 2.63
CA ILE A 61 -6.83 -3.71 1.59
C ILE A 61 -6.01 -2.49 1.96
N ALA A 62 -5.52 -1.73 0.98
CA ALA A 62 -4.73 -0.53 1.19
C ALA A 62 -5.38 0.40 2.24
N GLN A 63 -4.75 0.48 3.41
CA GLN A 63 -5.21 1.26 4.55
C GLN A 63 -4.11 2.19 5.04
N ILE A 64 -4.53 3.33 5.58
CA ILE A 64 -3.64 4.29 6.21
C ILE A 64 -4.12 4.60 7.63
N PRO A 65 -3.20 4.72 8.60
CA PRO A 65 -3.52 5.18 9.93
C PRO A 65 -4.07 6.62 9.91
N VAL A 66 -5.10 6.86 10.70
CA VAL A 66 -5.69 8.19 10.87
C VAL A 66 -5.85 8.51 12.34
N SER A 67 -5.61 9.77 12.70
CA SER A 67 -5.84 10.30 14.05
C SER A 67 -5.76 11.83 14.04
N GLU A 68 -6.22 12.46 15.11
CA GLU A 68 -5.99 13.89 15.31
C GLU A 68 -4.50 14.24 15.52
N ALA A 69 -3.66 13.25 15.86
CA ALA A 69 -2.23 13.47 16.08
C ALA A 69 -1.46 13.79 14.77
N PHE A 70 -2.09 13.65 13.61
CA PHE A 70 -1.54 14.09 12.32
C PHE A 70 -1.65 15.61 12.09
N LEU A 71 -2.49 16.33 12.83
CA LEU A 71 -2.66 17.77 12.68
C LEU A 71 -1.33 18.52 12.94
N GLY A 72 -0.89 19.31 11.97
CA GLY A 72 0.34 20.12 12.06
C GLY A 72 1.65 19.33 11.90
N ARG A 73 1.57 18.06 11.50
CA ARG A 73 2.72 17.21 11.16
C ARG A 73 2.95 17.21 9.65
N VAL A 74 4.18 16.96 9.23
CA VAL A 74 4.50 16.69 7.81
C VAL A 74 4.66 15.19 7.65
N ILE A 75 3.80 14.59 6.83
CA ILE A 75 3.77 13.16 6.56
C ILE A 75 4.01 12.85 5.09
N ASN A 76 4.47 11.64 4.81
CA ASN A 76 4.54 11.10 3.45
C ASN A 76 3.23 10.41 3.03
N ALA A 77 3.21 9.86 1.81
CA ALA A 77 2.07 9.16 1.24
C ALA A 77 1.67 7.86 1.98
N LEU A 78 2.52 7.36 2.89
CA LEU A 78 2.25 6.18 3.73
C LEU A 78 1.88 6.57 5.17
N ALA A 79 1.54 7.84 5.40
CA ALA A 79 1.27 8.40 6.72
C ALA A 79 2.42 8.20 7.74
N LYS A 80 3.66 8.06 7.25
CA LYS A 80 4.85 8.11 8.11
C LYS A 80 5.31 9.56 8.28
N PRO A 81 5.62 10.02 9.50
CA PRO A 81 6.13 11.36 9.74
C PRO A 81 7.50 11.54 9.11
N ILE A 82 7.67 12.63 8.34
CA ILE A 82 8.95 13.04 7.74
C ILE A 82 9.49 14.34 8.36
N ASP A 83 8.81 14.85 9.39
CA ASP A 83 9.19 16.06 10.11
C ASP A 83 10.20 15.84 11.25
N GLY A 84 10.61 14.58 11.51
CA GLY A 84 11.58 14.25 12.56
C GLY A 84 11.08 14.46 13.99
N ARG A 85 9.78 14.69 14.20
CA ARG A 85 9.18 14.97 15.52
C ARG A 85 8.68 13.70 16.25
N GLY A 86 9.23 12.54 15.91
CA GLY A 86 8.84 11.23 16.47
C GLY A 86 7.62 10.59 15.80
N GLU A 87 7.24 9.40 16.25
CA GLU A 87 6.10 8.65 15.71
C GLU A 87 4.75 9.31 16.04
N ILE A 88 3.76 9.09 15.17
CA ILE A 88 2.38 9.56 15.35
C ILE A 88 1.57 8.38 15.87
N SER A 89 0.97 8.53 17.05
CA SER A 89 0.05 7.52 17.58
C SER A 89 -1.29 7.61 16.87
N SER A 90 -1.75 6.48 16.32
CA SER A 90 -3.06 6.33 15.69
C SER A 90 -3.71 5.03 16.14
N SER A 91 -4.95 5.10 16.59
CA SER A 91 -5.76 3.94 16.97
C SER A 91 -6.67 3.45 15.84
N GLU A 92 -6.89 4.26 14.82
CA GLU A 92 -7.81 3.97 13.72
C GLU A 92 -7.06 3.89 12.38
N SER A 93 -7.56 3.05 11.47
CA SER A 93 -7.14 3.01 10.07
C SER A 93 -8.35 3.24 9.16
N ARG A 94 -8.11 3.89 8.02
CA ARG A 94 -9.10 4.06 6.95
C ARG A 94 -8.56 3.54 5.63
N LEU A 95 -9.47 3.08 4.77
CA LEU A 95 -9.13 2.70 3.41
C LEU A 95 -8.65 3.92 2.63
N ILE A 96 -7.57 3.75 1.86
CA ILE A 96 -7.07 4.80 0.96
C ILE A 96 -8.11 5.08 -0.14
N GLU A 97 -8.73 4.01 -0.65
CA GLU A 97 -9.85 4.09 -1.58
C GLU A 97 -11.14 3.78 -0.83
N SER A 98 -11.84 4.83 -0.40
CA SER A 98 -13.19 4.72 0.17
C SER A 98 -14.23 5.24 -0.82
N PRO A 99 -15.41 4.61 -0.94
CA PRO A 99 -16.47 5.11 -1.82
C PRO A 99 -16.90 6.52 -1.39
N THR A 100 -17.20 7.36 -2.39
CA THR A 100 -17.73 8.71 -2.16
C THR A 100 -19.08 8.62 -1.44
N PRO A 101 -19.39 9.54 -0.50
CA PRO A 101 -20.72 9.64 0.09
C PRO A 101 -21.79 9.75 -0.99
N GLY A 102 -22.85 8.95 -0.87
CA GLY A 102 -23.97 8.98 -1.80
C GLY A 102 -24.77 10.28 -1.70
N ILE A 103 -25.43 10.68 -2.79
CA ILE A 103 -26.40 11.76 -2.77
C ILE A 103 -27.69 11.20 -2.15
N ILE A 104 -28.03 11.69 -0.97
CA ILE A 104 -29.28 11.39 -0.28
C ILE A 104 -30.30 12.45 -0.75
N HIS A 105 -31.42 12.02 -1.35
CA HIS A 105 -32.58 12.88 -1.60
C HIS A 105 -33.65 12.61 -0.55
#